data_AF-A0A0P9GZF1-F1
#
_entry.id   AF-A0A0P9GZF1-F1
#
_cell.length_a   1.000
_cell.length_b   1.000
_cell.length_c   1.000
_cell.angle_alpha   90.00
_cell.angle_beta   90.00
_cell.angle_gamma   90.00
#
_symmetry.space_group_name_H-M   'P 1'
#
loop_
_entity.id
_entity.type
_entity.pdbx_description
1 polymer ?
#
loop_
_entity_poly.entity_id
_entity_poly.type
_entity_poly.pdbx_seq_one_letter_code
_entity_poly.pdbx_strand_id
1 'polypeptide(L)'
;MDTDRDIPNKIRDSFNDSLAKGYIHLYHTVDHHLVQHDPVGFPQLGNIVPQLSDKPQVPPSTPDLSTRRLKDPLQGPHYGRGEHVLDLVHEPSGAQYAIVHNLHALAPEHCLVVPCFDPDGEGPHVFRPQTSALTEADLWTAWRVVKAYADEGRETTAFFNGGPLAGASQPHLHIQFIPFQHNRAPGPEHLARSLAPVVSANKPGAQQPGPVPARLPVP
;
A
#
# COMPACT_ATOMS: atom_id res chain seq x y z
N MET A 1 -20.68 -0.89 6.98
CA MET A 1 -19.36 -0.41 7.46
C MET A 1 -18.64 -1.43 8.35
N ASP A 2 -19.30 -2.47 8.89
CA ASP A 2 -18.62 -3.61 9.55
C ASP A 2 -17.80 -4.51 8.59
N THR A 3 -18.05 -4.43 7.29
CA THR A 3 -17.41 -5.26 6.26
C THR A 3 -15.91 -4.99 6.09
N ASP A 4 -15.47 -3.77 6.41
CA ASP A 4 -14.08 -3.36 6.20
C ASP A 4 -13.16 -3.92 7.29
N ARG A 5 -13.72 -4.24 8.47
CA ARG A 5 -12.94 -4.73 9.61
C ARG A 5 -12.17 -6.00 9.28
N ASP A 6 -12.72 -6.85 8.43
CA ASP A 6 -12.10 -8.12 8.05
C ASP A 6 -11.05 -8.00 6.94
N ILE A 7 -10.82 -6.81 6.36
CA ILE A 7 -9.85 -6.61 5.28
C ILE A 7 -8.46 -7.17 5.65
N PRO A 8 -7.87 -6.87 6.83
CA PRO A 8 -6.53 -7.34 7.14
C PRO A 8 -6.47 -8.86 7.34
N ASN A 9 -7.52 -9.47 7.90
CA ASN A 9 -7.61 -10.94 7.99
C ASN A 9 -7.72 -11.59 6.60
N LYS A 10 -8.54 -11.03 5.70
CA LYS A 10 -8.68 -11.54 4.33
C LYS A 10 -7.37 -11.45 3.55
N ILE A 11 -6.63 -10.35 3.70
CA ILE A 11 -5.29 -10.19 3.11
C ILE A 11 -4.34 -11.25 3.67
N ARG A 12 -4.24 -11.38 5.00
CA ARG A 12 -3.38 -12.36 5.66
C ARG A 12 -3.68 -13.79 5.21
N ASP A 13 -4.94 -14.19 5.27
CA ASP A 13 -5.34 -15.57 5.02
C ASP A 13 -5.16 -15.93 3.54
N SER A 14 -5.53 -15.03 2.63
CA SER A 14 -5.29 -15.19 1.19
C SER A 14 -3.79 -15.20 0.84
N PHE A 15 -2.98 -14.37 1.49
CA PHE A 15 -1.52 -14.32 1.28
C PHE A 15 -0.89 -15.65 1.70
N ASN A 16 -1.23 -16.16 2.89
CA ASN A 16 -0.71 -17.43 3.40
C ASN A 16 -1.10 -18.61 2.51
N ASP A 17 -2.35 -18.66 2.04
CA ASP A 17 -2.81 -19.68 1.10
C ASP A 17 -2.05 -19.61 -0.24
N SER A 18 -1.88 -18.41 -0.79
CA SER A 18 -1.18 -18.18 -2.06
C SER A 18 0.32 -18.47 -1.95
N LEU A 19 0.93 -18.18 -0.80
CA LEU A 19 2.31 -18.54 -0.50
C LEU A 19 2.48 -20.06 -0.40
N ALA A 20 1.60 -20.74 0.34
CA ALA A 20 1.64 -22.20 0.50
C ALA A 20 1.45 -22.95 -0.83
N LYS A 21 0.68 -22.38 -1.76
CA LYS A 21 0.47 -22.91 -3.11
C LYS A 21 1.59 -22.54 -4.11
N GLY A 22 2.56 -21.72 -3.68
CA GLY A 22 3.67 -21.26 -4.53
C GLY A 22 3.25 -20.25 -5.60
N TYR A 23 2.14 -19.54 -5.39
CA TYR A 23 1.69 -18.46 -6.29
C TYR A 23 2.39 -17.13 -6.00
N ILE A 24 2.73 -16.89 -4.73
CA ILE A 24 3.54 -15.73 -4.32
C ILE A 24 4.98 -16.17 -4.11
N HIS A 25 5.91 -15.43 -4.70
CA HIS A 25 7.32 -15.50 -4.38
C HIS A 25 7.64 -14.47 -3.29
N LEU A 26 7.77 -14.94 -2.05
CA LEU A 26 8.25 -14.13 -0.93
C LEU A 26 9.78 -14.19 -0.90
N TYR A 27 10.43 -13.07 -1.17
CA TYR A 27 11.89 -12.98 -1.11
C TYR A 27 12.40 -13.15 0.31
N HIS A 28 13.54 -13.84 0.44
CA HIS A 28 14.18 -14.08 1.71
C HIS A 28 15.19 -12.98 2.04
N THR A 29 14.89 -12.19 3.08
CA THR A 29 15.86 -11.26 3.66
C THR A 29 16.86 -12.06 4.50
N VAL A 30 18.15 -11.97 4.18
CA VAL A 30 19.21 -12.69 4.90
C VAL A 30 19.76 -11.91 6.09
N ASP A 31 19.62 -10.58 6.08
CA ASP A 31 20.03 -9.71 7.19
C ASP A 31 19.22 -8.40 7.19
N HIS A 32 19.09 -7.80 8.38
CA HIS A 32 18.43 -6.52 8.60
C HIS A 32 19.39 -5.55 9.28
N HIS A 33 19.53 -4.34 8.74
CA HIS A 33 20.34 -3.30 9.34
C HIS A 33 19.49 -2.12 9.79
N LEU A 34 19.68 -1.72 11.05
CA LEU A 34 19.14 -0.48 11.57
C LEU A 34 20.17 0.62 11.37
N VAL A 35 19.88 1.55 10.48
CA VAL A 35 20.72 2.73 10.27
C VAL A 35 20.22 3.82 11.20
N GLN A 36 21.04 4.17 12.20
CA GLN A 36 20.72 5.20 13.20
C GLN A 36 21.59 6.45 13.08
N HIS A 37 22.63 6.39 12.24
CA HIS A 37 23.72 7.36 12.26
C HIS A 37 23.55 8.52 11.29
N ASP A 38 22.64 8.45 10.29
CA ASP A 38 22.50 9.51 9.28
C ASP A 38 21.13 9.50 8.57
N PRO A 39 20.28 10.54 8.72
CA PRO A 39 20.41 11.61 9.70
C PRO A 39 20.11 11.09 11.11
N VAL A 40 20.86 11.58 12.11
CA VAL A 40 20.68 11.22 13.52
C VAL A 40 19.23 11.47 13.94
N GLY A 41 18.55 10.44 14.46
CA GLY A 41 17.15 10.52 14.87
C GLY A 41 16.13 10.09 13.82
N PHE A 42 16.57 9.70 12.61
CA PHE A 42 15.70 9.08 11.61
C PHE A 42 16.07 7.60 11.44
N PRO A 43 15.46 6.69 12.21
CA PRO A 43 15.77 5.26 12.11
C PRO A 43 15.38 4.76 10.71
N GLN A 44 16.34 4.13 10.02
CA GLN A 44 16.09 3.46 8.75
C GLN A 44 16.25 1.95 8.94
N LEU A 45 15.49 1.18 8.16
CA LEU A 45 15.59 -0.26 8.08
C LEU A 45 16.10 -0.64 6.69
N GLY A 46 17.27 -1.27 6.63
CA GLY A 46 17.81 -1.89 5.43
C GLY A 46 17.54 -3.40 5.46
N ASN A 47 17.07 -3.95 4.34
CA ASN A 47 16.94 -5.39 4.14
C ASN A 47 17.99 -5.85 3.13
N ILE A 48 18.79 -6.86 3.47
CA ILE A 48 19.71 -7.50 2.52
C ILE A 48 19.01 -8.69 1.89
N VAL A 49 18.82 -8.62 0.57
CA VAL A 49 18.02 -9.60 -0.19
C VAL A 49 18.79 -10.04 -1.43
N PRO A 50 19.72 -11.00 -1.31
CA PRO A 50 20.60 -11.40 -2.42
C PRO A 50 19.82 -11.89 -3.64
N GLN A 51 18.67 -12.55 -3.46
CA GLN A 51 17.81 -13.05 -4.55
C GLN A 51 17.37 -11.97 -5.55
N LEU A 52 17.37 -10.69 -5.15
CA LEU A 52 17.04 -9.59 -6.05
C LEU A 52 18.15 -9.27 -7.05
N SER A 53 19.38 -9.76 -6.86
CA SER A 53 20.46 -9.62 -7.85
C SER A 53 20.16 -10.34 -9.15
N ASP A 54 19.36 -11.40 -9.07
CA ASP A 54 19.01 -12.27 -10.20
C ASP A 54 17.78 -11.77 -10.97
N LYS A 55 17.16 -10.67 -10.50
CA LYS A 55 16.05 -10.04 -11.20
C LYS A 55 16.56 -9.52 -12.56
N PRO A 56 15.78 -9.68 -13.65
CA PRO A 56 16.13 -9.09 -14.94
C PRO A 56 16.49 -7.62 -14.74
N GLN A 57 17.66 -7.22 -15.23
CA GLN A 57 18.13 -5.84 -15.12
C GLN A 57 17.04 -4.93 -15.68
N VAL A 58 16.71 -3.87 -14.94
CA VAL A 58 15.77 -2.85 -15.42
C VAL A 58 16.28 -2.37 -16.78
N PRO A 59 15.45 -2.33 -17.82
CA PRO A 59 15.86 -1.76 -19.10
C PRO A 59 16.52 -0.39 -18.86
N PRO A 60 17.55 -0.02 -19.63
CA PRO A 60 18.30 1.22 -19.41
C PRO A 60 17.41 2.48 -19.48
N SER A 61 16.21 2.37 -20.05
CA SER A 61 15.18 3.41 -20.05
C SER A 61 14.11 3.13 -18.98
N THR A 62 13.79 4.17 -18.20
CA THR A 62 12.59 4.22 -17.37
C THR A 62 11.37 3.72 -18.16
N PRO A 63 10.56 2.79 -17.62
CA PRO A 63 9.37 2.33 -18.31
C PRO A 63 8.44 3.52 -18.60
N ASP A 64 7.81 3.53 -19.78
CA ASP A 64 6.69 4.44 -20.01
C ASP A 64 5.54 4.02 -19.07
N LEU A 65 5.21 4.92 -18.14
CA LEU A 65 4.16 4.73 -17.14
C LEU A 65 2.84 5.40 -17.56
N SER A 66 2.81 6.06 -18.72
CA SER A 66 1.63 6.76 -19.25
C SER A 66 0.74 5.87 -20.11
N THR A 67 1.29 4.78 -20.66
CA THR A 67 0.60 3.91 -21.61
C THR A 67 0.40 2.49 -21.09
N ARG A 68 -0.72 1.89 -21.50
CA ARG A 68 -1.07 0.51 -21.16
C ARG A 68 -0.12 -0.47 -21.86
N ARG A 69 0.32 -1.51 -21.14
CA ARG A 69 1.06 -2.64 -21.73
C ARG A 69 0.12 -3.65 -22.38
N LEU A 70 0.61 -4.35 -23.39
CA LEU A 70 -0.12 -5.45 -24.06
C LEU A 70 -0.61 -6.52 -23.06
N LYS A 71 0.23 -6.87 -22.10
CA LYS A 71 -0.11 -7.71 -20.95
C LYS A 71 0.01 -6.87 -19.68
N ASP A 72 -1.13 -6.55 -19.10
CA ASP A 72 -1.22 -5.80 -17.85
C ASP A 72 -1.68 -6.76 -16.73
N PRO A 73 -0.82 -7.09 -15.76
CA PRO A 73 -1.16 -8.01 -14.67
C PRO A 73 -2.16 -7.42 -13.67
N LEU A 74 -2.33 -6.09 -13.65
CA LEU A 74 -3.26 -5.41 -12.74
C LEU A 74 -4.62 -5.15 -13.38
N GLN A 75 -4.76 -5.46 -14.67
CA GLN A 75 -6.01 -5.32 -15.40
C GLN A 75 -7.01 -6.40 -14.99
N GLY A 76 -7.98 -6.01 -14.16
CA GLY A 76 -9.14 -6.85 -13.85
C GLY A 76 -10.08 -7.06 -15.05
N PRO A 77 -11.10 -7.94 -14.91
CA PRO A 77 -11.41 -8.73 -13.71
C PRO A 77 -10.63 -10.05 -13.62
N HIS A 78 -9.89 -10.42 -14.66
CA HIS A 78 -9.22 -11.73 -14.74
C HIS A 78 -7.80 -11.68 -14.17
N TYR A 79 -7.72 -11.71 -12.83
CA TYR A 79 -6.45 -11.83 -12.13
C TYR A 79 -5.88 -13.25 -12.21
N GLY A 80 -4.55 -13.34 -12.10
CA GLY A 80 -3.84 -14.61 -12.02
C GLY A 80 -4.14 -15.38 -10.72
N ARG A 81 -3.61 -16.60 -10.63
CA ARG A 81 -3.85 -17.48 -9.48
C ARG A 81 -3.24 -16.89 -8.22
N GLY A 82 -4.04 -16.79 -7.16
CA GLY A 82 -3.58 -16.26 -5.87
C GLY A 82 -3.27 -14.76 -5.89
N GLU A 83 -3.70 -14.03 -6.93
CA GLU A 83 -3.50 -12.58 -7.00
C GLU A 83 -4.64 -11.82 -6.32
N HIS A 84 -5.90 -12.15 -6.61
CA HIS A 84 -7.06 -11.42 -6.10
C HIS A 84 -7.37 -11.74 -4.64
N VAL A 85 -7.73 -10.71 -3.87
CA VAL A 85 -8.13 -10.83 -2.46
C VAL A 85 -9.62 -10.53 -2.28
N LEU A 86 -10.05 -9.33 -2.66
CA LEU A 86 -11.43 -8.86 -2.54
C LEU A 86 -11.64 -7.61 -3.39
N ASP A 87 -12.91 -7.31 -3.68
CA ASP A 87 -13.32 -6.07 -4.35
C ASP A 87 -13.89 -5.07 -3.32
N LEU A 88 -13.64 -3.79 -3.57
CA LEU A 88 -14.16 -2.66 -2.80
C LEU A 88 -14.95 -1.73 -3.71
N VAL A 89 -15.99 -1.12 -3.16
CA VAL A 89 -16.75 -0.07 -3.83
C VAL A 89 -16.70 1.20 -2.97
N HIS A 90 -16.44 2.33 -3.61
CA HIS A 90 -16.65 3.65 -3.03
C HIS A 90 -18.10 4.07 -3.28
N GLU A 91 -18.97 3.76 -2.32
CA GLU A 91 -20.43 3.97 -2.43
C GLU A 91 -20.85 5.35 -2.99
N PRO A 92 -20.27 6.49 -2.56
CA PRO A 92 -20.69 7.80 -3.06
C PRO A 92 -20.49 8.01 -4.56
N SER A 93 -19.43 7.43 -5.14
CA SER A 93 -19.10 7.60 -6.57
C SER A 93 -19.33 6.34 -7.41
N GLY A 94 -19.65 5.21 -6.79
CA GLY A 94 -19.71 3.90 -7.45
C GLY A 94 -18.36 3.38 -7.96
N ALA A 95 -17.25 4.04 -7.60
CA ALA A 95 -15.92 3.64 -8.06
C ALA A 95 -15.53 2.27 -7.49
N GLN A 96 -15.05 1.38 -8.35
CA GLN A 96 -14.73 0.00 -8.01
C GLN A 96 -13.22 -0.20 -7.88
N TYR A 97 -12.79 -1.02 -6.96
CA TYR A 97 -11.38 -1.30 -6.69
C TYR A 97 -11.19 -2.78 -6.43
N ALA A 98 -10.03 -3.30 -6.78
CA ALA A 98 -9.60 -4.64 -6.38
C ALA A 98 -8.41 -4.53 -5.42
N ILE A 99 -8.40 -5.36 -4.38
CA ILE A 99 -7.20 -5.65 -3.60
C ILE A 99 -6.55 -6.89 -4.21
N VAL A 100 -5.29 -6.78 -4.58
CA VAL A 100 -4.48 -7.88 -5.12
C VAL A 100 -3.14 -8.00 -4.40
N HIS A 101 -2.56 -9.20 -4.36
CA HIS A 101 -1.23 -9.42 -3.78
C HIS A 101 -0.11 -8.97 -4.71
N ASN A 102 0.99 -8.52 -4.12
CA ASN A 102 2.25 -8.47 -4.84
C ASN A 102 2.80 -9.90 -4.94
N LEU A 103 2.84 -10.46 -6.16
CA LEU A 103 3.37 -11.82 -6.39
C LEU A 103 4.89 -11.93 -6.19
N HIS A 104 5.60 -10.81 -6.12
CA HIS A 104 7.05 -10.72 -5.87
C HIS A 104 7.28 -9.88 -4.61
N ALA A 105 6.75 -10.37 -3.49
CA ALA A 105 6.71 -9.65 -2.22
C ALA A 105 8.06 -9.72 -1.49
N LEU A 106 8.46 -8.59 -0.89
CA LEU A 106 9.57 -8.55 0.06
C LEU A 106 9.08 -8.69 1.52
N ALA A 107 7.85 -8.25 1.77
CA ALA A 107 7.21 -8.32 3.07
C ALA A 107 5.96 -9.20 2.97
N PRO A 108 5.64 -9.99 4.01
CA PRO A 108 4.36 -10.68 4.10
C PRO A 108 3.20 -9.71 3.92
N GLU A 109 2.13 -10.19 3.30
CA GLU A 109 0.87 -9.44 3.15
C GLU A 109 1.00 -8.15 2.32
N HIS A 110 2.08 -7.99 1.53
CA HIS A 110 2.22 -6.88 0.60
C HIS A 110 1.13 -6.96 -0.47
N CYS A 111 0.20 -6.01 -0.46
CA CYS A 111 -0.89 -5.93 -1.41
C CYS A 111 -0.97 -4.57 -2.11
N LEU A 112 -1.81 -4.51 -3.12
CA LEU A 112 -2.08 -3.35 -3.96
C LEU A 112 -3.59 -3.12 -4.03
N VAL A 113 -4.00 -1.85 -3.96
CA VAL A 113 -5.34 -1.40 -4.36
C VAL A 113 -5.25 -0.88 -5.78
N VAL A 114 -6.07 -1.44 -6.67
CA VAL A 114 -6.10 -1.12 -8.11
C VAL A 114 -7.50 -0.61 -8.48
N PRO A 115 -7.63 0.59 -9.09
CA PRO A 115 -8.91 1.07 -9.58
C PRO A 115 -9.40 0.22 -10.75
N CYS A 116 -10.67 -0.16 -10.68
CA CYS A 116 -11.37 -1.00 -11.65
C CYS A 116 -12.54 -0.24 -12.30
N PHE A 117 -12.40 1.08 -12.47
CA PHE A 117 -13.44 1.95 -13.00
C PHE A 117 -12.82 3.05 -13.85
N ASP A 118 -13.62 3.58 -14.76
CA ASP A 118 -13.29 4.80 -15.48
C ASP A 118 -13.94 6.02 -14.81
N PRO A 119 -13.18 7.04 -14.38
CA PRO A 119 -13.75 8.33 -13.98
C PRO A 119 -14.50 9.05 -15.12
N ASP A 120 -14.15 8.77 -16.39
CA ASP A 120 -14.72 9.42 -17.57
C ASP A 120 -15.88 8.61 -18.21
N GLY A 121 -16.19 7.43 -17.66
CA GLY A 121 -17.41 6.66 -18.00
C GLY A 121 -17.31 5.65 -19.14
N GLU A 122 -16.11 5.28 -19.62
CA GLU A 122 -15.94 4.28 -20.70
C GLU A 122 -16.11 2.82 -20.23
N GLY A 123 -16.44 2.58 -18.96
CA GLY A 123 -16.85 1.29 -18.42
C GLY A 123 -16.02 0.77 -17.25
N PRO A 124 -16.32 -0.45 -16.75
CA PRO A 124 -15.55 -1.08 -15.68
C PRO A 124 -14.19 -1.58 -16.19
N HIS A 125 -13.18 -1.52 -15.32
CA HIS A 125 -11.80 -1.95 -15.56
C HIS A 125 -11.05 -1.15 -16.63
N VAL A 126 -11.13 0.18 -16.61
CA VAL A 126 -10.30 1.01 -17.49
C VAL A 126 -8.91 1.18 -16.90
N PHE A 127 -7.89 1.00 -17.75
CA PHE A 127 -6.51 1.31 -17.42
C PHE A 127 -6.40 2.78 -17.05
N ARG A 128 -6.00 3.06 -15.81
CA ARG A 128 -5.59 4.39 -15.38
C ARG A 128 -4.06 4.45 -15.31
N PRO A 129 -3.40 5.44 -15.92
CA PRO A 129 -1.95 5.58 -15.82
C PRO A 129 -1.48 5.79 -14.37
N GLN A 130 -0.34 5.20 -14.01
CA GLN A 130 0.36 5.41 -12.74
C GLN A 130 0.89 6.85 -12.60
N THR A 131 0.98 7.58 -13.71
CA THR A 131 1.30 9.03 -13.73
C THR A 131 0.09 9.91 -13.43
N SER A 132 -1.13 9.36 -13.41
CA SER A 132 -2.34 10.13 -13.14
C SER A 132 -2.43 10.52 -11.67
N ALA A 133 -3.11 11.64 -11.41
CA ALA A 133 -3.41 12.05 -10.04
C ALA A 133 -4.35 11.03 -9.36
N LEU A 134 -4.18 10.89 -8.04
CA LEU A 134 -5.14 10.19 -7.21
C LEU A 134 -6.41 11.03 -7.07
N THR A 135 -7.56 10.39 -7.23
CA THR A 135 -8.88 10.97 -6.97
C THR A 135 -9.24 10.86 -5.49
N GLU A 136 -10.29 11.56 -5.08
CA GLU A 136 -10.84 11.44 -3.73
C GLU A 136 -11.23 9.99 -3.40
N ALA A 137 -11.85 9.28 -4.35
CA ALA A 137 -12.24 7.88 -4.18
C ALA A 137 -11.02 6.96 -3.97
N ASP A 138 -9.89 7.26 -4.63
CA ASP A 138 -8.65 6.48 -4.47
C ASP A 138 -8.08 6.66 -3.05
N LEU A 139 -8.03 7.91 -2.58
CA LEU A 139 -7.54 8.25 -1.25
C LEU A 139 -8.45 7.70 -0.15
N TRP A 140 -9.76 7.81 -0.32
CA TRP A 140 -10.73 7.26 0.62
C TRP A 140 -10.61 5.73 0.71
N THR A 141 -10.51 5.05 -0.44
CA THR A 141 -10.34 3.59 -0.47
C THR A 141 -9.03 3.16 0.19
N ALA A 142 -7.94 3.89 -0.06
CA ALA A 142 -6.68 3.63 0.63
C ALA A 142 -6.78 3.85 2.14
N TRP A 143 -7.44 4.92 2.58
CA TRP A 143 -7.68 5.19 3.98
C TRP A 143 -8.52 4.10 4.66
N ARG A 144 -9.54 3.54 3.99
CA ARG A 144 -10.33 2.42 4.51
C ARG A 144 -9.46 1.21 4.85
N VAL A 145 -8.49 0.88 4.00
CA VAL A 145 -7.54 -0.22 4.25
C VAL A 145 -6.66 0.08 5.46
N VAL A 146 -6.06 1.29 5.53
CA VAL A 146 -5.23 1.70 6.68
C VAL A 146 -6.03 1.67 7.98
N LYS A 147 -7.26 2.19 7.95
CA LYS A 147 -8.17 2.20 9.09
C LYS A 147 -8.53 0.78 9.53
N ALA A 148 -8.84 -0.12 8.60
CA ALA A 148 -9.17 -1.50 8.93
C ALA A 148 -8.03 -2.20 9.69
N TYR A 149 -6.78 -1.98 9.28
CA TYR A 149 -5.61 -2.45 10.04
C TYR A 149 -5.60 -1.85 11.47
N ALA A 150 -5.77 -0.53 11.59
CA ALA A 150 -5.77 0.14 12.89
C ALA A 150 -6.89 -0.36 13.82
N ASP A 151 -8.09 -0.59 13.30
CA ASP A 151 -9.25 -1.11 14.03
C ASP A 151 -9.04 -2.57 14.51
N GLU A 152 -8.12 -3.31 13.89
CA GLU A 152 -7.63 -4.63 14.35
C GLU A 152 -6.41 -4.56 15.28
N GLY A 153 -5.95 -3.35 15.65
CA GLY A 153 -4.74 -3.20 16.45
C GLY A 153 -3.44 -3.50 15.69
N ARG A 154 -3.49 -3.44 14.35
CA ARG A 154 -2.36 -3.66 13.45
C ARG A 154 -2.04 -2.36 12.71
N GLU A 155 -0.84 -2.27 12.14
CA GLU A 155 -0.39 -1.06 11.44
C GLU A 155 0.09 -1.40 10.05
N THR A 156 -0.17 -0.51 9.09
CA THR A 156 0.22 -0.67 7.69
C THR A 156 0.60 0.67 7.08
N THR A 157 1.53 0.64 6.12
CA THR A 157 1.94 1.80 5.35
C THR A 157 1.31 1.74 3.98
N ALA A 158 0.58 2.80 3.61
CA ALA A 158 0.12 3.02 2.25
C ALA A 158 1.10 3.95 1.51
N PHE A 159 1.45 3.64 0.26
CA PHE A 159 2.28 4.50 -0.56
C PHE A 159 1.92 4.42 -2.05
N PHE A 160 2.17 5.51 -2.76
CA PHE A 160 1.88 5.66 -4.18
C PHE A 160 3.11 6.21 -4.91
N ASN A 161 3.62 5.43 -5.86
CA ASN A 161 4.76 5.81 -6.68
C ASN A 161 4.29 6.50 -7.96
N GLY A 162 3.83 7.75 -7.83
CA GLY A 162 3.28 8.53 -8.93
C GLY A 162 4.35 9.23 -9.76
N GLY A 163 4.52 8.83 -11.02
CA GLY A 163 5.44 9.48 -11.96
C GLY A 163 6.68 8.67 -12.35
N PRO A 164 7.38 9.08 -13.42
CA PRO A 164 8.46 8.29 -14.04
C PRO A 164 9.66 8.07 -13.11
N LEU A 165 9.94 9.00 -12.19
CA LEU A 165 11.09 8.91 -11.28
C LEU A 165 10.71 8.36 -9.89
N ALA A 166 9.45 7.99 -9.67
CA ALA A 166 8.96 7.52 -8.36
C ALA A 166 9.23 6.02 -8.12
N GLY A 167 9.91 5.32 -9.04
CA GLY A 167 10.25 3.90 -8.90
C GLY A 167 9.10 2.93 -9.15
N ALA A 168 8.02 3.35 -9.83
CA ALA A 168 6.97 2.43 -10.24
C ALA A 168 7.43 1.51 -11.38
N SER A 169 7.04 0.24 -11.31
CA SER A 169 7.40 -0.80 -12.30
C SER A 169 6.25 -1.16 -13.24
N GLN A 170 5.00 -0.85 -12.85
CA GLN A 170 3.78 -1.09 -13.61
C GLN A 170 3.13 0.25 -13.98
N PRO A 171 2.63 0.40 -15.23
CA PRO A 171 2.00 1.62 -15.70
C PRO A 171 0.55 1.76 -15.24
N HIS A 172 -0.09 0.68 -14.78
CA HIS A 172 -1.45 0.74 -14.25
C HIS A 172 -1.41 1.35 -12.85
N LEU A 173 -2.30 2.32 -12.57
CA LEU A 173 -2.45 2.96 -11.27
C LEU A 173 -2.63 1.92 -10.16
N HIS A 174 -1.79 1.99 -9.14
CA HIS A 174 -1.92 1.16 -7.95
C HIS A 174 -1.35 1.85 -6.72
N ILE A 175 -2.03 1.69 -5.59
CA ILE A 175 -1.57 2.11 -4.26
C ILE A 175 -1.11 0.86 -3.52
N GLN A 176 0.08 0.89 -2.94
CA GLN A 176 0.70 -0.26 -2.30
C GLN A 176 0.56 -0.19 -0.78
N PHE A 177 0.41 -1.36 -0.16
CA PHE A 177 0.28 -1.50 1.29
C PHE A 177 1.27 -2.54 1.80
N ILE A 178 1.99 -2.19 2.85
CA ILE A 178 2.90 -3.10 3.55
C ILE A 178 2.63 -2.97 5.05
N PRO A 179 2.21 -4.05 5.74
CA PRO A 179 2.09 -4.05 7.19
C PRO A 179 3.42 -3.70 7.86
N PHE A 180 3.38 -3.09 9.04
CA PHE A 180 4.60 -2.76 9.77
C PHE A 180 5.40 -4.03 10.04
N GLN A 181 6.69 -3.99 9.69
CA GLN A 181 7.60 -5.11 9.87
C GLN A 181 8.43 -4.91 11.14
N HIS A 182 8.88 -6.01 11.74
CA HIS A 182 9.78 -6.02 12.89
C HIS A 182 9.32 -5.19 14.10
N ASN A 183 8.00 -5.04 14.27
CA ASN A 183 7.42 -4.25 15.36
C ASN A 183 7.97 -2.80 15.40
N ARG A 184 8.22 -2.22 14.22
CA ARG A 184 8.77 -0.86 14.11
C ARG A 184 7.95 -0.02 13.14
N ALA A 185 7.68 1.20 13.57
CA ALA A 185 7.12 2.22 12.71
C ALA A 185 8.14 2.69 11.66
N PRO A 186 7.72 2.97 10.41
CA PRO A 186 8.55 3.68 9.45
C PRO A 186 9.02 5.02 10.00
N GLY A 187 10.16 5.52 9.51
CA GLY A 187 10.77 6.78 9.96
C GLY A 187 9.78 7.96 10.10
N PRO A 188 8.92 8.26 9.09
CA PRO A 188 7.93 9.32 9.20
C PRO A 188 6.93 9.12 10.35
N GLU A 189 6.47 7.89 10.59
CA GLU A 189 5.54 7.59 11.68
C GLU A 189 6.26 7.64 13.04
N HIS A 190 7.50 7.15 13.11
CA HIS A 190 8.34 7.28 14.30
C HIS A 190 8.53 8.76 14.68
N LEU A 191 8.87 9.61 13.71
CA LEU A 191 8.99 11.05 13.89
C LEU A 191 7.64 11.66 14.32
N ALA A 192 6.55 11.31 13.66
CA ALA A 192 5.22 11.81 14.00
C ALA A 192 4.77 11.43 15.42
N ARG A 193 5.28 10.30 15.98
CA ARG A 193 5.04 9.88 17.37
C ARG A 193 5.98 10.57 18.36
N SER A 194 7.20 10.91 17.95
CA SER A 194 8.15 11.63 18.81
C SER A 194 7.80 13.10 18.98
N LEU A 195 7.04 13.67 18.03
CA LEU A 195 6.49 15.01 18.17
C LEU A 195 5.42 15.00 19.28
N ALA A 196 5.61 15.86 20.29
CA ALA A 196 4.61 16.07 21.34
C ALA A 196 3.25 16.42 20.69
N PRO A 197 2.12 15.96 21.25
CA PRO A 197 0.81 16.41 20.78
C PRO A 197 0.79 17.92 20.78
N VAL A 198 0.61 18.53 19.61
CA VAL A 198 0.40 19.96 19.51
C VAL A 198 -0.99 20.22 20.10
N VAL A 199 -1.04 20.43 21.41
CA VAL A 199 -2.19 21.07 22.03
C VAL A 199 -2.21 22.47 21.45
N SER A 200 -3.11 22.71 20.49
CA SER A 200 -3.35 24.05 19.98
C SER A 200 -4.00 24.85 21.10
N ALA A 201 -3.17 25.39 21.99
CA ALA A 201 -3.56 26.43 22.90
C ALA A 201 -3.86 27.66 22.03
N ASN A 202 -5.13 28.08 22.03
CA ASN A 202 -5.62 29.37 21.53
C ASN A 202 -5.89 29.48 20.02
N LYS A 203 -6.99 28.87 19.56
CA LYS A 203 -7.90 29.57 18.64
C LYS A 203 -9.26 29.76 19.33
N PRO A 204 -9.68 31.01 19.64
CA PRO A 204 -11.03 31.26 20.11
C PRO A 204 -12.00 30.82 19.00
N GLY A 205 -12.81 29.80 19.27
CA GLY A 205 -13.85 29.30 18.34
C GLY A 205 -13.50 28.06 17.53
N ALA A 206 -12.31 27.45 17.67
CA ALA A 206 -12.07 26.13 17.09
C ALA A 206 -12.81 25.07 17.93
N GLN A 207 -13.76 24.35 17.32
CA GLN A 207 -14.29 23.12 17.90
C GLN A 207 -13.11 22.24 18.31
N GLN A 208 -13.16 21.70 19.53
CA GLN A 208 -12.16 20.75 19.97
C GLN A 208 -12.06 19.65 18.90
N PRO A 209 -10.86 19.36 18.36
CA PRO A 209 -10.72 18.18 17.52
C PRO A 209 -11.24 17.01 18.34
N GLY A 210 -12.12 16.21 17.74
CA GLY A 210 -12.59 14.97 18.36
C GLY A 210 -11.40 14.14 18.84
N PRO A 211 -11.61 13.21 19.80
CA PRO A 211 -10.52 12.42 20.34
C PRO A 211 -9.71 11.82 19.20
N VAL A 212 -8.44 12.21 19.12
CA VAL A 212 -7.48 11.54 18.23
C VAL A 212 -7.56 10.07 18.60
N PRO A 213 -7.86 9.16 17.67
CA PRO A 213 -7.87 7.74 17.98
C PRO A 213 -6.57 7.41 18.68
N ALA A 214 -6.65 6.73 19.82
CA ALA A 214 -5.49 6.40 20.62
C ALA A 214 -4.49 5.71 19.69
N ARG A 215 -3.33 6.34 19.47
CA ARG A 215 -2.28 5.74 18.65
C ARG A 215 -1.95 4.40 19.28
N LEU A 216 -1.89 3.35 18.45
CA LEU A 216 -1.49 2.05 18.95
C LEU A 216 -0.12 2.20 19.62
N PRO A 217 0.06 1.63 20.82
CA PRO A 217 1.38 1.59 21.43
C PRO A 217 2.35 0.95 20.44
N VAL A 218 3.58 1.46 20.40
CA VAL A 218 4.63 0.81 19.62
C VAL A 218 4.75 -0.63 20.15
N PRO A 219 4.70 -1.65 19.28
CA PRO A 219 4.83 -3.04 19.71
C PRO A 219 6.20 -3.34 20.36
#